data_AF-A0A3A4W777-F1
#
_entry.id   AF-A0A3A4W777-F1
#
_cell.length_a   1.000
_cell.length_b   1.000
_cell.length_c   1.000
_cell.angle_alpha   90.00
_cell.angle_beta   90.00
_cell.angle_gamma   90.00
#
_symmetry.space_group_name_H-M   'P 1'
#
loop_
_entity.id
_entity.type
_entity.pdbx_description
1 polymer ?
#
loop_
_entity_poly.entity_id
_entity_poly.type
_entity_poly.pdbx_seq_one_letter_code
_entity_poly.pdbx_strand_id
1 'polypeptide(L)'
;MPRFLVSSTQLTGEQCAQAVEEMSKDPRLLEKGVFGCRPEDNLAWAIVDAGNVGEVREMIAGTMRPTATIIEVRGMSFEAIREANGL
;
A
#
# COMPACT_ATOMS: atom_id res chain seq x y z
N MET A 1 -0.84 -3.91 15.55
CA MET A 1 -1.76 -4.16 14.42
C MET A 1 -0.89 -4.61 13.25
N PRO A 2 -1.26 -5.65 12.50
CA PRO A 2 -0.52 -6.05 11.30
C PRO A 2 -0.37 -4.87 10.33
N ARG A 3 0.75 -4.85 9.61
CA ARG A 3 1.08 -3.81 8.64
C ARG A 3 1.07 -4.43 7.25
N PHE A 4 0.47 -3.74 6.28
CA PHE A 4 0.32 -4.22 4.92
C PHE A 4 0.95 -3.24 3.94
N LEU A 5 1.71 -3.78 2.99
CA LEU A 5 2.05 -3.07 1.76
C LEU A 5 0.98 -3.41 0.71
N VAL A 6 0.43 -2.37 0.12
CA VAL A 6 -0.49 -2.46 -1.02
C VAL A 6 0.15 -1.79 -2.20
N SER A 7 0.11 -2.44 -3.37
CA SER A 7 0.56 -1.83 -4.61
C SER A 7 -0.29 -2.28 -5.80
N SER A 8 -0.42 -1.41 -6.79
CA SER A 8 -0.91 -1.77 -8.12
C SER A 8 -0.04 -1.10 -9.18
N THR A 9 0.41 -1.88 -10.15
CA THR A 9 1.21 -1.44 -11.30
C THR A 9 0.43 -1.47 -12.62
N GLN A 10 -0.87 -1.78 -12.56
CA GLN A 10 -1.73 -1.94 -13.73
C GLN A 10 -2.64 -0.72 -13.99
N LEU A 11 -2.45 0.36 -13.24
CA LEU A 11 -3.24 1.58 -13.37
C LEU A 11 -2.67 2.46 -14.48
N THR A 12 -3.52 3.18 -15.20
CA THR A 12 -3.05 4.31 -16.01
C THR A 12 -2.58 5.46 -15.11
N GLY A 13 -1.81 6.42 -15.65
CA GLY A 13 -1.41 7.61 -14.90
C GLY A 13 -2.61 8.40 -14.31
N GLU A 14 -3.71 8.49 -15.05
CA GLU A 14 -4.97 9.12 -14.57
C GLU A 14 -5.60 8.32 -13.43
N GLN A 15 -5.71 6.98 -13.58
CA GLN A 15 -6.23 6.11 -12.52
C GLN A 15 -5.36 6.13 -11.26
N CYS A 16 -4.05 6.31 -11.43
CA CYS A 16 -3.10 6.43 -10.34
C CYS A 16 -3.30 7.75 -9.56
N ALA A 17 -3.53 8.87 -10.25
CA ALA A 17 -3.89 10.13 -9.61
C ALA A 17 -5.26 10.04 -8.90
N GLN A 18 -6.26 9.44 -9.55
CA GLN A 18 -7.57 9.19 -8.95
C GLN A 18 -7.47 8.30 -7.69
N ALA A 19 -6.62 7.27 -7.71
CA ALA A 19 -6.40 6.42 -6.55
C ALA A 19 -5.88 7.21 -5.35
N VAL A 20 -4.94 8.13 -5.56
CA VAL A 20 -4.43 8.99 -4.48
C VAL A 20 -5.51 9.94 -3.97
N GLU A 21 -6.33 10.51 -4.85
CA GLU A 21 -7.43 11.37 -4.45
C GLU A 21 -8.46 10.61 -3.60
N GLU A 22 -8.84 9.40 -4.00
CA GLU A 22 -9.74 8.52 -3.24
C GLU A 22 -9.13 8.13 -1.89
N MET A 23 -7.87 7.71 -1.86
CA MET A 23 -7.16 7.33 -0.64
C MET A 23 -7.00 8.51 0.33
N SER A 24 -6.79 9.73 -0.18
CA SER A 24 -6.71 10.94 0.66
C SER A 24 -8.00 11.27 1.40
N LYS A 25 -9.13 10.66 1.02
CA LYS A 25 -10.43 10.86 1.68
C LYS A 25 -10.64 9.90 2.86
N ASP A 26 -9.81 8.86 3.01
CA ASP A 26 -9.89 7.93 4.13
C ASP A 26 -9.08 8.45 5.34
N PRO A 27 -9.73 8.82 6.46
CA PRO A 27 -9.03 9.35 7.63
C PRO A 27 -7.98 8.39 8.21
N ARG A 28 -8.18 7.07 8.06
CA ARG A 28 -7.26 6.05 8.56
C ARG A 28 -5.93 6.09 7.81
N LEU A 29 -5.95 6.45 6.53
CA LEU A 29 -4.76 6.61 5.70
C LEU A 29 -4.05 7.94 5.97
N LEU A 30 -4.78 9.01 6.25
CA LEU A 30 -4.19 10.31 6.55
C LEU A 30 -3.45 10.36 7.90
N GLU A 31 -3.97 9.69 8.92
CA GLU A 31 -3.38 9.73 10.26
C GLU A 31 -2.16 8.82 10.42
N LYS A 32 -2.16 7.67 9.73
CA LYS A 32 -1.21 6.56 10.00
C LYS A 32 -0.65 5.90 8.74
N GLY A 33 -1.19 6.22 7.58
CA GLY A 33 -0.78 5.63 6.31
C GLY A 33 0.36 6.40 5.67
N VAL A 34 1.10 5.69 4.82
CA VAL A 34 1.97 6.31 3.81
C VAL A 34 1.47 5.84 2.46
N PHE A 35 1.05 6.75 1.59
CA PHE A 35 0.52 6.41 0.28
C PHE A 35 1.10 7.33 -0.79
N GLY A 36 1.09 6.85 -2.03
CA GLY A 36 1.61 7.61 -3.14
C GLY A 36 1.26 7.00 -4.49
N CYS A 37 1.53 7.79 -5.51
CA CYS A 37 1.44 7.38 -6.90
C CYS A 37 2.70 7.85 -7.62
N ARG A 38 3.21 7.01 -8.51
CA ARG A 38 4.27 7.31 -9.46
C ARG A 38 3.70 7.08 -10.87
N PRO A 39 3.06 8.10 -11.47
CA PRO A 39 2.32 7.96 -12.73
C PRO A 39 3.17 7.42 -13.88
N GLU A 40 4.45 7.78 -13.95
CA GLU A 40 5.38 7.33 -14.99
C GLU A 40 5.65 5.81 -14.96
N ASP A 41 5.43 5.19 -13.80
CA ASP A 41 5.60 3.75 -13.58
C ASP A 41 4.25 3.01 -13.44
N ASN A 42 3.12 3.70 -13.64
CA ASN A 42 1.78 3.14 -13.42
C ASN A 42 1.58 2.57 -12.00
N LEU A 43 2.34 3.06 -11.03
CA LEU A 43 2.43 2.51 -9.69
C LEU A 43 1.67 3.37 -8.67
N ALA A 44 0.59 2.85 -8.10
CA ALA A 44 0.01 3.35 -6.86
C ALA A 44 0.34 2.42 -5.70
N TRP A 45 0.61 2.96 -4.53
CA TRP A 45 0.95 2.18 -3.35
C TRP A 45 0.46 2.82 -2.05
N ALA A 46 0.30 1.98 -1.04
CA ALA A 46 0.00 2.39 0.32
C ALA A 46 0.65 1.42 1.32
N ILE A 47 1.07 1.94 2.47
CA ILE A 47 1.44 1.17 3.64
C ILE A 47 0.42 1.49 4.72
N VAL A 48 -0.29 0.47 5.19
CA VAL A 48 -1.44 0.64 6.09
C VAL A 48 -1.34 -0.33 7.26
N ASP A 49 -1.76 0.10 8.44
CA ASP A 49 -2.00 -0.81 9.55
C ASP A 49 -3.48 -1.22 9.52
N ALA A 50 -3.75 -2.52 9.55
CA ALA A 50 -5.11 -3.07 9.53
C ALA A 50 -5.17 -4.40 10.29
N GLY A 51 -6.35 -4.82 10.74
CA GLY A 51 -6.57 -6.09 11.42
C GLY A 51 -6.51 -7.30 10.47
N ASN A 52 -6.85 -7.12 9.19
CA ASN A 52 -6.84 -8.17 8.16
C ASN A 52 -6.91 -7.59 6.73
N VAL A 53 -6.75 -8.46 5.72
CA VAL A 53 -6.81 -8.08 4.29
C VAL A 53 -8.16 -7.49 3.87
N GLY A 54 -9.26 -7.89 4.51
CA GLY A 54 -10.59 -7.33 4.22
C GLY A 54 -10.66 -5.84 4.56
N GLU A 55 -10.19 -5.47 5.75
CA GLU A 55 -10.09 -4.08 6.18
C GLU A 55 -9.15 -3.27 5.27
N VAL A 56 -8.02 -3.84 4.84
CA VAL A 56 -7.13 -3.19 3.86
C VAL A 56 -7.88 -2.84 2.57
N ARG A 57 -8.73 -3.74 2.06
CA ARG A 57 -9.50 -3.49 0.84
C ARG A 57 -10.49 -2.35 0.99
N GLU A 58 -11.03 -2.15 2.19
CA GLU A 58 -11.93 -1.02 2.48
C GLU A 58 -11.20 0.31 2.55
N MET A 59 -9.92 0.32 2.93
CA MET A 59 -9.09 1.51 3.04
C MET A 59 -8.56 2.01 1.70
N ILE A 60 -8.29 1.11 0.75
CA ILE A 60 -7.67 1.48 -0.53
C ILE A 60 -8.70 1.92 -1.58
N ALA A 61 -8.23 2.73 -2.54
CA ALA A 61 -9.03 3.24 -3.65
C ALA A 61 -9.74 2.13 -4.43
N GLY A 62 -10.96 2.42 -4.89
CA GLY A 62 -11.78 1.48 -5.65
C GLY A 62 -11.09 1.05 -6.95
N THR A 63 -10.38 1.98 -7.59
CA THR A 63 -9.57 1.74 -8.79
C THR A 63 -8.42 0.75 -8.57
N MET A 64 -7.86 0.68 -7.35
CA MET A 64 -6.78 -0.24 -7.00
C MET A 64 -7.28 -1.66 -6.71
N ARG A 65 -8.45 -1.81 -6.07
CA ARG A 65 -8.93 -3.11 -5.54
C ARG A 65 -8.84 -4.30 -6.52
N PRO A 66 -9.16 -4.17 -7.82
CA PRO A 66 -9.14 -5.31 -8.74
C PRO A 66 -7.73 -5.82 -9.06
N THR A 67 -6.72 -4.97 -8.96
CA THR A 67 -5.34 -5.24 -9.40
C THR A 67 -4.32 -5.12 -8.26
N ALA A 68 -4.79 -4.76 -7.06
CA ALA A 68 -3.96 -4.57 -5.90
C ALA A 68 -3.33 -5.89 -5.44
N THR A 69 -2.01 -5.88 -5.32
CA THR A 69 -1.25 -6.85 -4.54
C THR A 69 -1.23 -6.37 -3.08
N ILE A 70 -1.64 -7.23 -2.15
CA ILE A 70 -1.68 -6.94 -0.72
C ILE A 70 -0.79 -7.95 0.00
N ILE A 71 0.22 -7.47 0.72
CA ILE A 71 1.21 -8.29 1.41
C ILE A 71 1.32 -7.82 2.85
N GLU A 72 1.19 -8.73 3.82
CA GLU A 72 1.56 -8.43 5.21
C GLU A 72 3.07 -8.26 5.30
N VAL A 73 3.51 -7.11 5.79
CA VAL A 73 4.92 -6.77 5.95
C VAL A 73 5.26 -6.57 7.42
N ARG A 74 6.50 -6.87 7.78
CA ARG A 74 7.04 -6.63 9.12
C ARG A 74 8.34 -5.85 8.99
N GLY A 75 8.50 -4.83 9.83
CA GLY A 75 9.79 -4.15 9.94
C GLY A 75 10.83 -5.14 10.47
N MET A 76 11.98 -5.21 9.80
CA MET A 76 13.12 -5.99 10.25
C MET A 76 14.26 -5.03 10.63
N SER A 77 14.99 -5.33 11.70
CA SER A 77 16.25 -4.62 11.96
C SER A 77 17.29 -5.01 10.91
N PHE A 78 18.33 -4.19 10.77
CA PHE A 78 19.41 -4.49 9.83
C PHE A 78 20.08 -5.83 10.17
N GLU A 79 20.27 -6.13 11.46
CA GLU A 79 20.82 -7.39 11.94
C GLU A 79 19.94 -8.58 11.54
N ALA A 80 18.62 -8.49 11.72
CA ALA A 80 17.69 -9.54 11.32
C ALA A 80 17.69 -9.78 9.81
N ILE A 81 17.85 -8.72 9.01
CA ILE A 81 17.99 -8.83 7.55
C ILE A 81 19.27 -9.58 7.19
N ARG A 82 20.38 -9.26 7.86
CA ARG A 82 21.67 -9.93 7.63
C ARG A 82 21.59 -11.41 7.96
N GLU A 83 21.05 -11.77 9.11
CA GLU A 83 20.88 -13.16 9.53
C GLU A 83 19.99 -13.95 8.56
N ALA A 84 18.87 -13.38 8.11
CA ALA A 84 17.94 -14.05 7.21
C ALA A 84 18.50 -14.28 5.79
N ASN A 85 19.49 -13.50 5.37
CA ASN A 85 20.04 -13.54 4.00
C ASN A 85 21.52 -13.97 3.94
N GLY A 86 22.16 -14.30 5.07
CA GLY A 86 23.56 -14.69 5.13
C GLY A 86 24.55 -13.58 4.74
N LEU A 87 24.24 -12.32 5.07
CA LEU A 87 25.04 -11.13 4.76
C LEU A 87 26.01 -10.75 5.90
#